data_AF-A0AAP0LIZ8-F1
#
_entry.id   AF-A0AAP0LIZ8-F1
#
_cell.length_a   1.000
_cell.length_b   1.000
_cell.length_c   1.000
_cell.angle_alpha   90.00
_cell.angle_beta   90.00
_cell.angle_gamma   90.00
#
_symmetry.space_group_name_H-M   'P 1'
#
loop_
_entity.id
_entity.type
_entity.pdbx_description
1 polymer ?
#
loop_
_entity_poly.entity_id
_entity_poly.type
_entity_poly.pdbx_seq_one_letter_code
_entity_poly.pdbx_strand_id
1 'polypeptide(L)'
;MLETGLIQWGPAPFRFENVWLDHSSFQTHIEGWWPGEVRHGGSGFKLMRKLWKVRKELKTWNKEVFGSTQTRKDVLSARIKQLDDIEGGPNWNDIFLADRRRANDEYANVLLIENRVASQKLRVKWVKEGDANTKFFHRILGARKSKNVIDGIQLQGGEFTEESSRIEQEIVDYYRHLYTNEMDSTWEINGINWGCHYGRGGESYGEIILRRRGMGGGYFLRNG
;
A
#
# COMPACT_ATOMS: atom_id res chain seq x y z
N MET A 1 14.63 -4.78 -0.95
CA MET A 1 13.98 -3.46 -1.09
C MET A 1 14.16 -3.02 -2.53
N LEU A 2 13.08 -2.66 -3.22
CA LEU A 2 13.16 -2.28 -4.64
C LEU A 2 13.15 -0.76 -4.76
N GLU A 3 14.33 -0.17 -4.71
CA GLU A 3 14.53 1.20 -5.18
C GLU A 3 14.51 1.21 -6.71
N THR A 4 13.45 1.77 -7.26
CA THR A 4 13.37 2.15 -8.66
C THR A 4 12.92 3.60 -8.68
N GLY A 5 13.86 4.47 -9.06
CA GLY A 5 13.72 5.92 -8.98
C GLY A 5 12.66 6.50 -9.91
N LEU A 6 12.57 7.82 -9.82
CA LEU A 6 11.83 8.80 -10.63
C LEU A 6 10.44 9.19 -10.06
N ILE A 7 10.46 10.39 -9.46
CA ILE A 7 9.41 11.20 -8.83
C ILE A 7 8.99 10.73 -7.42
N GLN A 8 9.55 11.38 -6.40
CA GLN A 8 9.20 11.19 -4.99
C GLN A 8 8.05 12.14 -4.62
N TRP A 9 6.81 11.71 -4.81
CA TRP A 9 5.61 12.34 -4.22
C TRP A 9 5.52 12.10 -2.69
N GLY A 10 6.63 12.29 -1.99
CA GLY A 10 6.76 11.94 -0.58
C GLY A 10 6.73 10.42 -0.31
N PRO A 11 6.62 10.02 0.98
CA PRO A 11 6.69 8.63 1.39
C PRO A 11 5.51 7.81 0.86
N ALA A 12 5.77 6.56 0.48
CA ALA A 12 4.74 5.66 -0.05
C ALA A 12 3.51 5.58 0.88
N PRO A 13 2.29 5.70 0.34
CA PRO A 13 1.09 5.64 1.16
C PRO A 13 0.96 4.25 1.79
N PHE A 14 0.50 4.21 3.04
CA PHE A 14 0.21 2.95 3.72
C PHE A 14 -0.90 2.21 2.96
N ARG A 15 -0.69 0.91 2.74
CA ARG A 15 -1.68 0.01 2.16
C ARG A 15 -1.79 -1.20 3.05
N PHE A 16 -3.03 -1.63 3.27
CA PHE A 16 -3.30 -2.84 4.03
C PHE A 16 -2.91 -4.06 3.20
N GLU A 17 -2.11 -4.99 3.74
CA GLU A 17 -1.74 -6.23 3.06
C GLU A 17 -2.60 -7.39 3.59
N ASN A 18 -3.28 -8.10 2.70
CA ASN A 18 -4.26 -9.13 3.10
C ASN A 18 -3.61 -10.30 3.84
N VAL A 19 -2.32 -10.55 3.59
CA VAL A 19 -1.54 -11.60 4.26
C VAL A 19 -1.45 -11.40 5.78
N TRP A 20 -1.70 -10.18 6.27
CA TRP A 20 -1.76 -9.92 7.70
C TRP A 20 -2.93 -10.65 8.37
N LEU A 21 -4.06 -10.80 7.68
CA LEU A 21 -5.25 -11.48 8.22
C LEU A 21 -5.02 -12.97 8.46
N ASP A 22 -4.11 -13.57 7.69
CA ASP A 22 -3.78 -14.98 7.79
C ASP A 22 -2.80 -15.27 8.96
N HIS A 23 -2.20 -14.24 9.55
CA HIS A 23 -1.22 -14.40 10.63
C HIS A 23 -1.92 -14.62 11.97
N SER A 24 -1.55 -15.68 12.68
CA SER A 24 -2.21 -16.10 13.93
C SER A 24 -2.25 -15.01 15.01
N SER A 25 -1.22 -14.18 15.11
CA SER A 25 -1.16 -13.10 16.11
C SER A 25 -1.87 -11.81 15.71
N PHE A 26 -2.36 -11.68 14.46
CA PHE A 26 -2.91 -10.41 13.96
C PHE A 26 -4.11 -9.94 14.77
N GLN A 27 -5.06 -10.83 15.07
CA GLN A 27 -6.25 -10.48 15.82
C GLN A 27 -5.91 -10.00 17.24
N THR A 28 -5.04 -10.73 17.94
CA THR A 28 -4.56 -10.37 19.28
C THR A 28 -3.88 -9.00 19.29
N HIS A 29 -3.09 -8.68 18.27
CA HIS A 29 -2.46 -7.37 18.16
C HIS A 29 -3.48 -6.25 17.93
N ILE A 30 -4.46 -6.44 17.03
CA ILE A 30 -5.52 -5.45 16.79
C ILE A 30 -6.32 -5.17 18.06
N GLU A 31 -6.69 -6.21 18.80
CA GLU A 31 -7.39 -6.11 20.09
C GLU A 31 -6.57 -5.34 21.13
N GLY A 32 -5.24 -5.45 21.10
CA GLY A 32 -4.34 -4.67 21.96
C GLY A 32 -4.11 -3.22 21.51
N TRP A 33 -4.18 -2.93 20.21
CA TRP A 33 -3.91 -1.57 19.69
C TRP A 33 -5.15 -0.67 19.67
N TRP A 34 -6.33 -1.27 19.48
CA TRP A 34 -7.62 -0.59 19.42
C TRP A 34 -8.01 0.20 20.69
N PRO A 35 -7.72 -0.28 21.91
CA PRO A 35 -8.09 0.42 23.13
C PRO A 35 -7.37 1.75 23.25
N GLY A 36 -8.13 2.80 23.52
CA GLY A 36 -7.65 4.17 23.59
C GLY A 36 -8.81 5.13 23.48
N GLU A 37 -9.21 5.73 24.60
CA GLU A 37 -10.19 6.81 24.59
C GLU A 37 -9.54 8.08 24.08
N VAL A 38 -10.11 8.64 23.03
CA VAL A 38 -9.78 9.98 22.57
C VAL A 38 -10.72 10.92 23.32
N ARG A 39 -10.20 11.59 24.35
CA ARG A 39 -10.97 12.39 25.32
C ARG A 39 -11.73 13.58 24.69
N HIS A 40 -11.27 14.09 23.55
CA HIS A 40 -11.82 15.31 22.91
C HIS A 40 -12.02 15.13 21.40
N GLY A 41 -12.99 15.86 20.83
CA GLY A 41 -13.32 15.88 19.39
C GLY A 41 -14.59 15.10 19.02
N GLY A 42 -15.14 15.38 17.84
CA GLY A 42 -16.31 14.67 17.31
C GLY A 42 -16.03 13.19 17.02
N SER A 43 -17.08 12.38 16.86
CA SER A 43 -16.99 10.92 16.67
C SER A 43 -16.04 10.52 15.52
N GLY A 44 -16.06 11.25 14.41
CA GLY A 44 -15.15 11.03 13.30
C GLY A 44 -13.68 11.30 13.60
N PHE A 45 -13.39 12.34 14.38
CA PHE A 45 -12.03 12.63 14.84
C PHE A 45 -11.51 11.52 15.77
N LYS A 46 -12.36 11.03 16.69
CA LYS A 46 -12.01 9.92 17.58
C LYS A 46 -11.71 8.65 16.79
N LEU A 47 -12.52 8.31 15.78
CA LEU A 47 -12.27 7.17 14.89
C LEU A 47 -10.96 7.33 14.12
N MET A 48 -10.74 8.50 13.50
CA MET A 48 -9.52 8.79 12.74
C MET A 48 -8.26 8.60 13.59
N ARG A 49 -8.27 9.09 14.85
CA ARG A 49 -7.15 8.94 15.78
C ARG A 49 -6.88 7.47 16.14
N LYS A 50 -7.93 6.66 16.33
CA LYS A 50 -7.79 5.21 16.56
C LYS A 50 -7.16 4.52 15.34
N LEU A 51 -7.66 4.81 14.14
CA LEU A 51 -7.09 4.26 12.89
C LEU A 51 -5.63 4.66 12.71
N TRP A 52 -5.25 5.88 13.08
CA TRP A 52 -3.87 6.35 12.99
C TRP A 52 -2.95 5.59 13.95
N LYS A 53 -3.40 5.32 15.18
CA LYS A 53 -2.68 4.48 16.15
C LYS A 53 -2.48 3.07 15.61
N VAL A 54 -3.55 2.42 15.16
CA VAL A 54 -3.49 1.06 14.57
C VAL A 54 -2.53 1.04 13.38
N ARG A 55 -2.61 2.03 12.49
CA ARG A 55 -1.70 2.15 11.34
C ARG A 55 -0.23 2.24 11.76
N LYS A 56 0.08 2.95 12.85
CA LYS A 56 1.45 3.08 13.36
C LYS A 56 1.97 1.74 13.88
N GLU A 57 1.21 1.09 14.75
CA GLU A 57 1.61 -0.20 15.33
C GLU A 57 1.74 -1.29 14.26
N LEU A 58 0.80 -1.32 13.31
CA LEU A 58 0.81 -2.28 12.22
C LEU A 58 2.01 -2.12 11.29
N LYS A 59 2.50 -0.88 11.08
CA LYS A 59 3.75 -0.65 10.33
C LYS A 59 4.96 -1.24 11.04
N THR A 60 5.04 -1.07 12.36
CA THR A 60 6.13 -1.62 13.19
C THR A 60 6.08 -3.15 13.15
N TRP A 61 4.92 -3.72 13.46
CA TRP A 61 4.70 -5.16 13.44
C TRP A 61 4.97 -5.79 12.07
N ASN A 62 4.54 -5.15 10.98
CA ASN A 62 4.83 -5.64 9.63
C ASN A 62 6.34 -5.70 9.35
N LYS A 63 7.11 -4.75 9.87
CA LYS A 63 8.58 -4.76 9.73
C LYS A 63 9.21 -5.84 10.61
N GLU A 64 8.65 -6.16 11.77
CA GLU A 64 9.19 -7.18 12.68
C GLU A 64 8.89 -8.60 12.18
N VAL A 65 7.67 -8.85 11.71
CA VAL A 65 7.21 -10.20 11.33
C VAL A 65 7.53 -10.53 9.87
N PHE A 66 7.33 -9.57 8.97
CA PHE A 66 7.50 -9.77 7.53
C PHE A 66 8.75 -9.07 6.98
N GLY A 67 9.37 -8.17 7.75
CA GLY A 67 10.53 -7.42 7.31
C GLY A 67 11.72 -8.32 7.05
N SER A 68 12.40 -8.03 5.95
CA SER A 68 13.50 -8.84 5.39
C SER A 68 13.12 -10.19 4.81
N THR A 69 11.98 -10.26 4.14
CA THR A 69 11.59 -11.38 3.26
C THR A 69 12.73 -11.82 2.32
N GLN A 70 13.49 -10.85 1.79
CA GLN A 70 14.66 -11.14 0.97
C GLN A 70 15.79 -11.81 1.76
N THR A 71 16.20 -11.27 2.91
CA THR A 71 17.21 -11.89 3.76
C THR A 71 16.80 -13.29 4.20
N ARG A 72 15.52 -13.50 4.51
CA ARG A 72 14.99 -14.83 4.87
C ARG A 72 15.13 -15.82 3.72
N LYS A 73 14.81 -15.41 2.49
CA LYS A 73 15.07 -16.22 1.28
C LYS A 73 16.56 -16.49 1.09
N ASP A 74 17.42 -15.49 1.28
CA ASP A 74 18.87 -15.64 1.10
C ASP A 74 19.44 -16.65 2.11
N VAL A 75 19.05 -16.56 3.38
CA VAL A 75 19.44 -17.51 4.45
C VAL A 75 18.93 -18.92 4.16
N LEU A 76 17.65 -19.08 3.81
CA LEU A 76 17.05 -20.38 3.50
C LEU A 76 17.69 -21.01 2.26
N SER A 77 17.92 -20.23 1.20
CA SER A 77 18.58 -20.73 -0.01
C SER A 77 20.04 -21.14 0.24
N ALA A 78 20.77 -20.40 1.07
CA ALA A 78 22.12 -20.77 1.49
C ALA A 78 22.11 -22.08 2.31
N ARG A 79 21.13 -22.25 3.21
CA ARG A 79 20.98 -23.49 3.98
C ARG A 79 20.64 -24.68 3.10
N ILE A 80 19.72 -24.53 2.16
CA ILE A 80 19.36 -25.57 1.19
C ILE A 80 20.60 -25.97 0.38
N LYS A 81 21.34 -24.99 -0.15
CA LYS A 81 22.57 -25.25 -0.91
C LYS A 81 23.62 -26.01 -0.09
N GLN A 82 23.85 -25.63 1.18
CA GLN A 82 24.75 -26.35 2.08
C GLN A 82 24.33 -27.81 2.28
N LEU A 83 23.02 -28.07 2.36
CA LEU A 83 22.50 -29.43 2.53
C LEU A 83 22.63 -30.25 1.24
N ASP A 84 22.45 -29.62 0.08
CA ASP A 84 22.64 -30.27 -1.22
C ASP A 84 24.12 -30.61 -1.47
N ASP A 85 25.06 -29.76 -1.01
CA ASP A 85 26.51 -30.00 -1.15
C ASP A 85 27.01 -31.21 -0.33
N ILE A 86 26.34 -31.56 0.77
CA ILE A 86 26.69 -32.70 1.64
C ILE A 86 25.85 -33.96 1.34
N GLU A 87 24.88 -33.88 0.43
CA GLU A 87 23.98 -34.98 0.09
C GLU A 87 24.76 -36.16 -0.48
N GLY A 88 24.46 -37.37 -0.01
CA GLY A 88 25.17 -38.59 -0.41
C GLY A 88 26.58 -38.74 0.17
N GLY A 89 27.04 -37.79 1.01
CA GLY A 89 28.29 -37.89 1.74
C GLY A 89 28.21 -38.84 2.96
N PRO A 90 29.36 -39.20 3.55
CA PRO A 90 29.42 -40.12 4.70
C PRO A 90 28.73 -39.59 5.97
N ASN A 91 28.50 -38.28 6.07
CA ASN A 91 27.82 -37.63 7.19
C ASN A 91 26.31 -37.42 6.94
N TRP A 92 25.78 -37.86 5.79
CA TRP A 92 24.36 -37.71 5.46
C TRP A 92 23.48 -38.57 6.37
N ASN A 93 22.40 -38.00 6.88
CA ASN A 93 21.45 -38.69 7.76
C ASN A 93 20.03 -38.12 7.62
N ASP A 94 19.07 -38.80 8.25
CA ASP A 94 17.66 -38.42 8.21
C ASP A 94 17.36 -37.06 8.83
N ILE A 95 18.21 -36.59 9.75
CA ILE A 95 18.08 -35.27 10.38
C ILE A 95 18.33 -34.18 9.34
N PHE A 96 19.37 -34.31 8.52
CA PHE A 96 19.66 -33.38 7.42
C PHE A 96 18.58 -33.40 6.34
N LEU A 97 18.01 -34.58 6.04
CA LEU A 97 16.88 -34.69 5.12
C LEU A 97 15.62 -33.98 5.67
N ALA A 98 15.34 -34.11 6.97
CA ALA A 98 14.23 -33.41 7.62
C ALA A 98 14.45 -31.88 7.66
N ASP A 99 15.69 -31.44 7.91
CA ASP A 99 16.06 -30.03 7.88
C ASP A 99 15.91 -29.43 6.48
N ARG A 100 16.32 -30.16 5.44
CA ARG A 100 16.12 -29.74 4.04
C ARG A 100 14.65 -29.56 3.71
N ARG A 101 13.80 -30.52 4.09
CA ARG A 101 12.34 -30.41 3.89
C ARG A 101 11.78 -29.17 4.57
N ARG A 102 12.14 -28.93 5.83
CA ARG A 102 11.72 -27.75 6.58
C ARG A 102 12.17 -26.44 5.91
N ALA A 103 13.42 -26.35 5.48
CA ALA A 103 13.95 -25.16 4.82
C ALA A 103 13.25 -24.89 3.47
N ASN A 104 12.97 -25.93 2.69
CA ASN A 104 12.22 -25.82 1.43
C ASN A 104 10.77 -25.38 1.66
N ASP A 105 10.07 -25.98 2.64
CA ASP A 105 8.70 -25.61 2.98
C ASP A 105 8.62 -24.16 3.44
N GLU A 106 9.57 -23.71 4.28
CA GLU A 106 9.65 -22.33 4.72
C GLU A 106 9.93 -21.38 3.54
N TYR A 107 10.84 -21.74 2.64
CA TYR A 107 11.14 -20.95 1.44
C TYR A 107 9.92 -20.80 0.53
N ALA A 108 9.19 -21.90 0.31
CA ALA A 108 7.96 -21.91 -0.47
C ALA A 108 6.87 -21.03 0.18
N ASN A 109 6.73 -21.09 1.50
CA ASN A 109 5.80 -20.22 2.25
C ASN A 109 6.15 -18.73 2.09
N VAL A 110 7.44 -18.38 2.17
CA VAL A 110 7.90 -17.01 1.96
C VAL A 110 7.56 -16.51 0.55
N LEU A 111 7.79 -17.33 -0.49
CA LEU A 111 7.40 -17.01 -1.87
C LEU A 111 5.89 -16.86 -2.03
N LEU A 112 5.10 -17.71 -1.39
CA LEU A 112 3.64 -17.63 -1.41
C LEU A 112 3.14 -16.29 -0.85
N ILE A 113 3.70 -15.84 0.27
CA ILE A 113 3.38 -14.54 0.88
C ILE A 113 3.74 -13.40 -0.07
N GLU A 114 4.95 -13.40 -0.66
CA GLU A 114 5.36 -12.38 -1.63
C GLU A 114 4.42 -12.32 -2.84
N ASN A 115 4.03 -13.48 -3.37
CA ASN A 115 3.11 -13.57 -4.50
C ASN A 115 1.72 -13.03 -4.16
N ARG A 116 1.19 -13.31 -2.96
CA ARG A 116 -0.09 -12.74 -2.49
C ARG A 116 -0.02 -11.22 -2.39
N VAL A 117 1.04 -10.70 -1.78
CA VAL A 117 1.29 -9.26 -1.65
C VAL A 117 1.41 -8.59 -3.02
N ALA A 118 2.16 -9.19 -3.96
CA ALA A 118 2.32 -8.69 -5.31
C ALA A 118 1.00 -8.72 -6.09
N SER A 119 0.24 -9.80 -5.99
CA SER A 119 -1.08 -9.95 -6.62
C SER A 119 -2.07 -8.90 -6.13
N GLN A 120 -2.08 -8.62 -4.82
CA GLN A 120 -2.90 -7.57 -4.24
C GLN A 120 -2.50 -6.18 -4.75
N LYS A 121 -1.20 -5.87 -4.79
CA LYS A 121 -0.66 -4.61 -5.36
C LYS A 121 -1.03 -4.46 -6.83
N LEU A 122 -1.07 -5.58 -7.55
CA LEU A 122 -1.52 -5.65 -8.93
C LEU A 122 -3.03 -5.78 -9.10
N ARG A 123 -3.86 -5.85 -8.06
CA ARG A 123 -5.31 -6.09 -8.21
C ARG A 123 -5.61 -7.22 -9.23
N VAL A 124 -4.71 -8.21 -9.36
CA VAL A 124 -4.82 -9.31 -10.32
C VAL A 124 -5.57 -10.43 -9.61
N LYS A 125 -6.77 -10.74 -10.11
CA LYS A 125 -7.66 -11.76 -9.57
C LYS A 125 -7.18 -13.12 -10.09
N TRP A 126 -6.12 -13.64 -9.50
CA TRP A 126 -5.48 -14.94 -9.75
C TRP A 126 -4.96 -15.24 -11.18
N VAL A 127 -3.70 -15.64 -11.21
CA VAL A 127 -3.04 -16.35 -12.30
C VAL A 127 -3.57 -17.78 -12.25
N LYS A 128 -4.40 -18.15 -13.23
CA LYS A 128 -4.59 -19.56 -13.56
C LYS A 128 -3.22 -20.07 -14.03
N GLU A 129 -2.72 -21.09 -13.33
CA GLU A 129 -1.59 -21.95 -13.71
C GLU A 129 -0.18 -21.39 -13.45
N GLY A 130 0.64 -22.27 -12.89
CA GLY A 130 1.85 -21.95 -12.17
C GLY A 130 2.98 -21.46 -13.06
N ASP A 131 3.56 -20.34 -12.64
CA ASP A 131 5.00 -20.16 -12.58
C ASP A 131 5.27 -19.06 -11.55
N ALA A 132 6.36 -19.17 -10.80
CA ALA A 132 6.79 -18.20 -9.79
C ALA A 132 7.31 -16.92 -10.46
N ASN A 133 6.43 -16.23 -11.19
CA ASN A 133 6.81 -15.28 -12.20
C ASN A 133 7.01 -13.87 -11.62
N THR A 134 7.96 -13.73 -10.69
CA THR A 134 8.38 -12.45 -10.10
C THR A 134 8.66 -11.39 -11.18
N LYS A 135 9.29 -11.77 -12.30
CA LYS A 135 9.54 -10.87 -13.46
C LYS A 135 8.26 -10.29 -14.07
N PHE A 136 7.22 -11.11 -14.22
CA PHE A 136 5.92 -10.66 -14.70
C PHE A 136 5.29 -9.65 -13.73
N PHE A 137 5.31 -9.95 -12.42
CA PHE A 137 4.83 -9.02 -11.41
C PHE A 137 5.60 -7.70 -11.42
N HIS A 138 6.94 -7.73 -11.52
CA HIS A 138 7.78 -6.54 -11.59
C HIS A 138 7.45 -5.66 -12.81
N ARG A 139 7.23 -6.27 -13.98
CA ARG A 139 6.89 -5.53 -15.21
C ARG A 139 5.53 -4.82 -15.08
N ILE A 140 4.51 -5.50 -14.54
CA ILE A 140 3.18 -4.88 -14.35
C ILE A 140 3.23 -3.82 -13.24
N LEU A 141 3.96 -4.06 -12.14
CA LEU A 141 4.12 -3.07 -11.07
C LEU A 141 4.75 -1.79 -11.60
N GLY A 142 5.80 -1.91 -12.42
CA GLY A 142 6.43 -0.78 -13.10
C GLY A 142 5.46 -0.02 -14.02
N ALA A 143 4.71 -0.74 -14.87
CA ALA A 143 3.74 -0.13 -15.77
C ALA A 143 2.62 0.62 -15.03
N ARG A 144 2.10 0.04 -13.94
CA ARG A 144 1.07 0.69 -13.11
C ARG A 144 1.60 1.88 -12.33
N LYS A 145 2.83 1.79 -11.81
CA LYS A 145 3.49 2.92 -11.16
C LYS A 145 3.60 4.08 -12.15
N SER A 146 4.14 3.82 -13.34
CA SER A 146 4.25 4.84 -14.39
C SER A 146 2.88 5.46 -14.75
N LYS A 147 1.84 4.65 -14.91
CA LYS A 147 0.48 5.13 -15.23
C LYS A 147 -0.17 5.94 -14.09
N ASN A 148 0.19 5.67 -12.83
CA ASN A 148 -0.40 6.36 -11.68
C ASN A 148 0.39 7.60 -11.25
N VAL A 149 1.57 7.83 -11.83
CA VAL A 149 2.31 9.07 -11.64
C VAL A 149 1.56 10.18 -12.36
N ILE A 150 1.13 11.18 -11.58
CA ILE A 150 0.69 12.47 -12.09
C ILE A 150 1.96 13.22 -12.48
N ASP A 151 2.10 13.52 -13.77
CA ASP A 151 3.29 14.20 -14.32
C ASP A 151 3.07 15.70 -14.54
N GLY A 152 1.83 16.16 -14.49
CA GLY A 152 1.50 17.58 -14.50
C GLY A 152 0.01 17.85 -14.25
N ILE A 153 -0.28 19.09 -13.90
CA ILE A 153 -1.65 19.60 -13.78
C ILE A 153 -1.85 20.80 -14.68
N GLN A 154 -3.08 20.99 -15.13
CA GLN A 154 -3.48 22.21 -15.82
C GLN A 154 -3.97 23.24 -14.79
N LEU A 155 -3.38 24.43 -14.80
CA LEU A 155 -3.73 25.55 -13.94
C LEU A 155 -4.96 26.30 -14.46
N GLN A 156 -5.61 27.08 -13.58
CA GLN A 156 -6.67 28.01 -13.99
C GLN A 156 -6.09 29.10 -14.90
N GLY A 157 -6.33 28.96 -16.21
CA GLY A 157 -5.71 29.79 -17.25
C GLY A 157 -5.20 28.97 -18.45
N GLY A 158 -5.13 27.65 -18.31
CA GLY A 158 -4.77 26.73 -19.41
C GLY A 158 -3.29 26.38 -19.48
N GLU A 159 -2.44 26.96 -18.62
CA GLU A 159 -1.02 26.62 -18.51
C GLU A 159 -0.82 25.27 -17.82
N PHE A 160 0.14 24.47 -18.31
CA PHE A 160 0.52 23.19 -17.71
C PHE A 160 1.79 23.35 -16.86
N THR A 161 1.77 22.78 -15.66
CA THR A 161 2.94 22.73 -14.78
C THR A 161 3.34 21.29 -14.48
N GLU A 162 4.62 20.98 -14.67
CA GLU A 162 5.24 19.68 -14.35
C GLU A 162 6.06 19.72 -13.03
N GLU A 163 6.16 20.88 -12.40
CA GLU A 163 6.91 21.08 -11.16
C GLU A 163 6.18 20.50 -9.94
N SER A 164 6.82 19.57 -9.24
CA SER A 164 6.22 18.83 -8.10
C SER A 164 5.72 19.74 -6.98
N SER A 165 6.49 20.77 -6.61
CA SER A 165 6.16 21.75 -5.55
C SER A 165 4.88 22.51 -5.87
N ARG A 166 4.75 22.98 -7.12
CA ARG A 166 3.62 23.78 -7.58
C ARG A 166 2.36 22.94 -7.75
N ILE A 167 2.49 21.69 -8.20
CA ILE A 167 1.36 20.75 -8.22
C ILE A 167 0.87 20.45 -6.79
N GLU A 168 1.77 20.25 -5.81
CA GLU A 168 1.37 20.04 -4.41
C GLU A 168 0.59 21.23 -3.85
N GLN A 169 1.06 22.45 -4.09
CA GLN A 169 0.41 23.68 -3.64
C GLN A 169 -1.00 23.81 -4.22
N GLU A 170 -1.16 23.65 -5.53
CA GLU A 170 -2.45 23.77 -6.22
C GLU A 170 -3.46 22.72 -5.77
N ILE A 171 -3.02 21.47 -5.56
CA ILE A 171 -3.88 20.41 -5.01
C ILE A 171 -4.33 20.78 -3.59
N VAL A 172 -3.40 21.24 -2.75
CA VAL A 172 -3.70 21.64 -1.37
C VAL A 172 -4.66 22.81 -1.35
N ASP A 173 -4.44 23.82 -2.18
CA ASP A 173 -5.28 25.00 -2.23
C ASP A 173 -6.67 24.65 -2.77
N TYR A 174 -6.78 23.85 -3.84
CA TYR A 174 -8.08 23.38 -4.31
C TYR A 174 -8.88 22.63 -3.25
N TYR A 175 -8.28 21.65 -2.55
CA TYR A 175 -8.99 20.91 -1.52
C TYR A 175 -9.25 21.75 -0.27
N ARG A 176 -8.38 22.69 0.09
CA ARG A 176 -8.67 23.67 1.15
C ARG A 176 -9.93 24.45 0.83
N HIS A 177 -10.06 24.97 -0.39
CA HIS A 177 -11.24 25.70 -0.83
C HIS A 177 -12.48 24.80 -0.93
N LEU A 178 -12.35 23.57 -1.45
CA LEU A 178 -13.45 22.60 -1.53
C LEU A 178 -14.00 22.23 -0.15
N TYR A 179 -13.14 22.09 0.86
CA TYR A 179 -13.55 21.74 2.22
C TYR A 179 -13.86 22.96 3.09
N THR A 180 -13.63 24.19 2.61
CA THR A 180 -14.07 25.43 3.27
C THR A 180 -15.37 25.97 2.68
N ASN A 181 -15.69 25.67 1.42
CA ASN A 181 -16.98 25.99 0.79
C ASN A 181 -17.99 24.84 1.01
N GLU A 182 -18.82 25.02 2.05
CA GLU A 182 -20.12 24.39 2.34
C GLU A 182 -20.47 23.05 1.65
N MET A 183 -20.31 21.94 2.39
CA MET A 183 -21.25 20.83 2.29
C MET A 183 -22.19 20.86 3.49
N ASP A 184 -23.37 21.45 3.30
CA ASP A 184 -24.51 21.38 4.21
C ASP A 184 -25.19 20.00 4.07
N SER A 185 -24.41 18.94 4.24
CA SER A 185 -24.86 17.56 4.10
C SER A 185 -24.61 16.83 5.42
N THR A 186 -25.61 16.84 6.29
CA THR A 186 -25.72 15.92 7.41
C THR A 186 -25.91 14.51 6.88
N TRP A 187 -24.80 13.78 6.67
CA TRP A 187 -24.88 12.35 6.42
C TRP A 187 -25.02 11.63 7.76
N GLU A 188 -26.21 11.11 8.04
CA GLU A 188 -26.48 10.26 9.19
C GLU A 188 -26.30 8.79 8.80
N ILE A 189 -25.44 8.08 9.54
CA ILE A 189 -25.35 6.62 9.47
C ILE A 189 -25.50 6.08 10.89
N ASN A 190 -26.55 5.30 11.13
CA ASN A 190 -26.87 4.65 12.41
C ASN A 190 -26.92 5.62 13.62
N GLY A 191 -27.54 6.79 13.45
CA GLY A 191 -27.75 7.75 14.54
C GLY A 191 -26.49 8.54 14.96
N ILE A 192 -25.38 8.39 14.24
CA ILE A 192 -24.18 9.22 14.41
C ILE A 192 -24.23 10.32 13.36
N ASN A 193 -24.34 11.56 13.82
CA ASN A 193 -24.29 12.75 12.96
C ASN A 193 -22.82 13.09 12.64
N TRP A 194 -22.52 13.19 11.35
CA TRP A 194 -21.19 13.47 10.81
C TRP A 194 -21.05 14.86 10.18
N GLY A 195 -22.06 15.72 10.31
CA GLY A 195 -22.02 17.10 9.80
C GLY A 195 -21.00 17.97 10.54
N CYS A 196 -20.23 18.77 9.79
CA CYS A 196 -19.38 19.82 10.32
C CYS A 196 -20.11 21.16 10.21
N HIS A 197 -20.41 21.80 11.35
CA HIS A 197 -21.01 23.15 11.37
C HIS A 197 -19.93 24.23 11.16
N TYR A 198 -19.80 24.77 9.94
CA TYR A 198 -19.21 26.10 9.70
C TYR A 198 -19.89 26.74 8.48
N GLY A 199 -20.23 28.03 8.58
CA GLY A 199 -21.22 28.70 7.72
C GLY A 199 -20.70 29.52 6.54
N ARG A 200 -21.58 29.63 5.53
CA ARG A 200 -21.82 30.61 4.44
C ARG A 200 -20.69 31.49 3.92
N GLY A 201 -20.37 31.24 2.64
CA GLY A 201 -19.76 32.19 1.71
C GLY A 201 -19.30 31.49 0.43
N GLY A 202 -20.19 31.32 -0.56
CA GLY A 202 -19.88 30.59 -1.79
C GLY A 202 -19.22 31.42 -2.88
N GLU A 203 -18.22 30.82 -3.55
CA GLU A 203 -17.79 31.13 -4.93
C GLU A 203 -17.33 29.83 -5.61
N SER A 204 -17.73 29.61 -6.87
CA SER A 204 -17.42 28.38 -7.62
C SER A 204 -16.05 28.45 -8.30
N TYR A 205 -15.17 27.49 -8.04
CA TYR A 205 -13.87 27.34 -8.72
C TYR A 205 -13.87 26.10 -9.63
N GLY A 206 -13.27 26.24 -10.82
CA GLY A 206 -13.26 25.26 -11.91
C GLY A 206 -12.47 23.97 -11.64
N GLU A 207 -12.71 22.95 -12.48
CA GLU A 207 -12.14 21.59 -12.40
C GLU A 207 -10.61 21.55 -12.48
N ILE A 208 -9.98 20.69 -11.66
CA ILE A 208 -8.57 20.28 -11.85
C ILE A 208 -8.50 19.15 -12.86
N ILE A 209 -7.76 19.37 -13.94
CA ILE A 209 -7.46 18.33 -14.95
C ILE A 209 -6.06 17.76 -14.68
N LEU A 210 -6.02 16.48 -14.32
CA LEU A 210 -4.77 15.76 -14.03
C LEU A 210 -4.24 15.05 -15.28
N ARG A 211 -2.95 15.22 -15.58
CA ARG A 211 -2.25 14.45 -16.61
C ARG A 211 -1.50 13.27 -15.96
N ARG A 212 -1.64 12.09 -16.57
CA ARG A 212 -0.95 10.86 -16.14
C ARG A 212 0.04 10.44 -17.23
N ARG A 213 1.23 9.99 -16.82
CA ARG A 213 2.27 9.55 -17.75
C ARG A 213 1.88 8.22 -18.42
N GLY A 214 1.75 8.20 -19.75
CA GLY A 214 1.65 6.95 -20.52
C GLY A 214 0.44 6.76 -21.45
N MET A 215 -0.15 7.82 -21.99
CA MET A 215 -0.98 7.71 -23.19
C MET A 215 -0.47 8.71 -24.23
N GLY A 216 -0.18 8.21 -25.45
CA GLY A 216 -0.24 9.07 -26.62
C GLY A 216 -1.57 9.82 -26.61
N GLY A 217 -1.53 11.09 -27.01
CA GLY A 217 -2.58 12.09 -26.82
C GLY A 217 -4.01 11.53 -26.74
N GLY A 218 -4.62 11.65 -25.57
CA GLY A 218 -5.96 11.14 -25.32
C GLY A 218 -6.43 11.56 -23.94
N TYR A 219 -6.98 12.77 -23.84
CA TYR A 219 -7.71 13.23 -22.67
C TYR A 219 -9.00 12.40 -22.56
N PHE A 220 -9.19 11.68 -21.47
CA PHE A 220 -10.48 11.02 -21.19
C PHE A 220 -10.94 11.30 -19.77
N LEU A 221 -12.02 12.07 -19.70
CA LEU A 221 -12.98 12.12 -18.62
C LEU A 221 -13.66 10.75 -18.47
N ARG A 222 -13.96 10.35 -17.24
CA ARG A 222 -15.08 9.43 -17.01
C ARG A 222 -15.83 9.88 -15.76
N ASN A 223 -16.79 10.77 -15.98
CA ASN A 223 -17.99 10.87 -15.14
C ASN A 223 -18.92 9.72 -15.53
N GLY A 224 -19.43 9.00 -14.54
CA GLY A 224 -20.28 7.81 -14.67
C GLY A 224 -20.12 6.90 -13.48
#